data_AF-A0A2T9ZHZ7-F1
#
_entry.id   AF-A0A2T9ZHZ7-F1
#
_cell.length_a   1.000
_cell.length_b   1.000
_cell.length_c   1.000
_cell.angle_alpha   90.00
_cell.angle_beta   90.00
_cell.angle_gamma   90.00
#
_symmetry.space_group_name_H-M   'P 1'
#
loop_
_entity.id
_entity.type
_entity.pdbx_description
1 polymer ?
#
loop_
_entity_poly.entity_id
_entity_poly.type
_entity_poly.pdbx_seq_one_letter_code
_entity_poly.pdbx_strand_id
1 'polypeptide(L)'
;MRPSIFNLDRINHIGVVIGTAMQKTVKEIIRHKNYLAHDEFEKCKLGDIIRIEQCHKISRRKFFAVAEMIKRAEYYIDPDTGKELR
;
A
#
# COMPACT_ATOMS: atom_id res chain seq x y z
N MET A 1 -9.71 -25.73 17.44
CA MET A 1 -10.29 -24.98 16.30
C MET A 1 -10.70 -23.61 16.80
N ARG A 2 -10.09 -22.52 16.32
CA ARG A 2 -10.53 -21.15 16.69
C ARG A 2 -11.72 -20.78 15.81
N PRO A 3 -12.85 -20.33 16.38
CA PRO A 3 -14.07 -20.10 15.64
C PRO A 3 -13.96 -18.85 14.77
N SER A 4 -14.67 -18.93 13.65
CA SER A 4 -14.89 -17.96 12.59
C SER A 4 -15.55 -16.67 13.07
N ILE A 5 -14.81 -15.77 13.70
CA ILE A 5 -15.20 -14.36 13.78
C ILE A 5 -14.69 -13.67 12.51
N PHE A 6 -15.35 -14.01 11.39
CA PHE A 6 -15.33 -13.25 10.16
C PHE A 6 -16.20 -12.02 10.35
N ASN A 7 -15.63 -11.00 10.99
CA ASN A 7 -16.00 -9.60 10.81
C ASN A 7 -14.89 -8.79 11.48
N LEU A 8 -13.68 -8.88 10.93
CA LEU A 8 -12.78 -7.75 11.04
C LEU A 8 -13.30 -6.73 10.04
N ASP A 9 -13.87 -5.65 10.55
CA ASP A 9 -14.07 -4.42 9.80
C ASP A 9 -12.85 -4.22 8.91
N ARG A 10 -13.04 -4.30 7.59
CA ARG A 10 -11.98 -4.03 6.62
C ARG A 10 -11.58 -2.57 6.81
N ILE A 11 -10.56 -2.32 7.63
CA ILE A 11 -10.01 -0.98 7.84
C ILE A 11 -9.28 -0.60 6.56
N ASN A 12 -10.04 -0.12 5.57
CA ASN A 12 -9.52 0.70 4.51
C ASN A 12 -9.16 2.04 5.16
N HIS A 13 -7.86 2.30 5.32
CA HIS A 13 -7.40 3.52 5.97
C HIS A 13 -7.60 4.71 5.02
N ILE A 14 -8.73 5.39 5.13
CA ILE A 14 -8.90 6.75 4.62
C ILE A 14 -9.58 7.57 5.72
N GLY A 15 -8.85 8.50 6.32
CA GLY A 15 -9.38 9.42 7.32
C GLY A 15 -8.35 10.46 7.77
N VAL A 16 -8.73 11.74 7.72
CA VAL A 16 -7.99 12.87 8.29
C VAL A 16 -8.94 13.61 9.24
N VAL A 17 -8.57 13.69 10.51
CA VAL A 17 -9.24 14.55 11.50
C VAL A 17 -8.38 15.80 11.69
N ILE A 18 -8.92 16.95 11.29
CA ILE A 18 -8.34 18.27 11.57
C ILE A 18 -9.26 18.96 12.58
N GLY A 19 -8.70 19.28 13.75
CA GLY A 19 -9.45 19.75 14.91
C GLY A 19 -10.21 21.05 14.71
N THR A 20 -11.06 21.39 15.67
CA THR A 20 -11.79 22.65 15.73
C THR A 20 -10.86 23.80 16.14
N ALA A 21 -10.83 24.85 15.32
CA ALA A 21 -10.12 26.12 15.48
C ALA A 21 -8.63 26.18 15.05
N MET A 22 -8.38 26.52 13.78
CA MET A 22 -7.98 27.86 13.32
C MET A 22 -7.59 27.76 11.83
N GLN A 23 -8.35 28.42 10.95
CA GLN A 23 -8.14 28.40 9.51
C GLN A 23 -6.94 29.29 9.13
N LYS A 24 -5.79 28.69 8.80
CA LYS A 24 -4.79 29.32 7.92
C LYS A 24 -4.28 28.25 6.94
N THR A 25 -4.61 28.47 5.67
CA THR A 25 -4.39 27.63 4.47
C THR A 25 -5.41 26.50 4.26
N VAL A 26 -6.44 26.76 3.44
CA VAL A 26 -7.30 25.72 2.82
C VAL A 26 -6.49 25.03 1.71
N LYS A 27 -5.48 24.27 2.10
CA LYS A 27 -4.76 23.39 1.18
C LYS A 27 -4.87 21.99 1.77
N GLU A 28 -5.40 21.06 0.97
CA GLU A 28 -5.48 19.66 1.38
C GLU A 28 -4.06 19.14 1.66
N ILE A 29 -3.79 18.82 2.93
CA ILE A 29 -2.50 18.29 3.35
C ILE A 29 -2.55 16.78 3.19
N ILE A 30 -2.00 16.28 2.08
CA ILE A 30 -1.80 14.86 1.87
C ILE A 30 -0.61 14.41 2.72
N ARG A 31 -0.84 13.45 3.62
CA ARG A 31 0.21 12.85 4.45
C ARG A 31 0.63 11.51 3.85
N HIS A 32 1.92 11.36 3.62
CA HIS A 32 2.50 10.11 3.14
C HIS A 32 3.15 9.35 4.29
N LYS A 33 2.96 8.03 4.34
CA LYS A 33 3.64 7.13 5.28
C LYS A 33 4.06 5.87 4.55
N ASN A 34 5.28 5.44 4.82
CA ASN A 34 5.82 4.21 4.25
C ASN A 34 5.38 3.02 5.10
N TYR A 35 4.77 2.04 4.46
CA TYR A 35 4.33 0.79 5.08
C TYR A 35 5.18 -0.36 4.55
N LEU A 36 5.45 -1.34 5.41
CA LEU A 36 6.10 -2.59 4.99
C LEU A 36 5.02 -3.64 4.79
N ALA A 37 4.84 -4.04 3.53
CA ALA A 37 3.92 -5.09 3.14
C ALA A 37 4.65 -6.40 2.82
N HIS A 38 3.94 -7.51 2.92
CA HIS A 38 4.38 -8.81 2.42
C HIS A 38 3.83 -9.05 1.03
N ASP A 39 4.70 -9.54 0.16
CA ASP A 39 4.36 -10.09 -1.14
C ASP A 39 4.76 -11.56 -1.10
N GLU A 40 3.79 -12.46 -1.19
CA GLU A 40 4.02 -13.91 -1.10
C GLU A 40 4.66 -14.47 -2.37
N PHE A 41 4.46 -13.81 -3.52
CA PHE A 41 4.89 -14.32 -4.82
C PHE A 41 5.99 -13.48 -5.47
N GLU A 42 6.52 -12.47 -4.77
CA GLU A 42 7.55 -11.53 -5.27
C GLU A 42 7.21 -10.93 -6.65
N LYS A 43 5.92 -10.65 -6.88
CA LYS A 43 5.41 -10.15 -8.16
C LYS A 43 5.55 -8.65 -8.30
N CYS A 44 5.61 -7.93 -7.18
CA CYS A 44 5.61 -6.47 -7.19
C CYS A 44 6.99 -5.94 -7.58
N LYS A 45 7.01 -5.08 -8.60
CA LYS A 45 8.19 -4.31 -8.99
C LYS A 45 8.08 -2.88 -8.47
N LEU A 46 9.23 -2.22 -8.40
CA LEU A 46 9.32 -0.82 -8.04
C LEU A 46 8.60 0.05 -9.08
N GLY A 47 7.68 0.90 -8.62
CA GLY A 47 6.85 1.77 -9.46
C GLY A 47 5.41 1.27 -9.63
N ASP A 48 5.11 0.04 -9.21
CA ASP A 48 3.74 -0.49 -9.22
C ASP A 48 2.87 0.23 -8.19
N ILE A 49 1.62 0.49 -8.56
CA ILE A 49 0.58 0.99 -7.66
C ILE A 49 -0.22 -0.22 -7.17
N ILE A 50 -0.18 -0.46 -5.86
CA ILE A 50 -0.77 -1.62 -5.23
C ILE A 50 -1.74 -1.21 -4.11
N ARG A 51 -2.74 -2.05 -3.87
CA ARG A 51 -3.60 -2.01 -2.69
C ARG A 51 -3.04 -2.96 -1.65
N ILE A 52 -2.81 -2.45 -0.44
CA ILE A 52 -2.40 -3.25 0.72
C ILE A 52 -3.57 -3.46 1.67
N GLU A 53 -3.59 -4.60 2.35
CA GLU A 53 -4.58 -4.92 3.38
C GLU A 53 -3.90 -5.32 4.70
N GLN A 54 -4.62 -5.22 5.81
CA GLN A 54 -4.10 -5.68 7.10
C GLN A 54 -4.03 -7.20 7.12
N CYS A 55 -2.88 -7.74 7.52
CA CYS A 55 -2.67 -9.16 7.71
C CYS A 55 -2.23 -9.44 9.15
N HIS A 56 -2.08 -10.72 9.49
CA HIS A 56 -1.44 -11.07 10.76
C HIS A 56 0.00 -10.54 10.82
N LYS A 57 0.51 -10.33 12.02
CA LYS A 57 1.89 -9.93 12.24
C LYS A 57 2.84 -11.05 11.82
N ILE A 58 3.41 -10.95 10.62
CA ILE A 58 4.41 -11.90 10.15
C ILE A 58 5.82 -11.49 10.64
N SER A 59 6.06 -10.20 10.90
CA SER A 59 7.33 -9.72 11.49
C SER A 59 7.10 -8.55 12.45
N ARG A 60 8.14 -8.10 13.17
CA ARG A 60 8.05 -7.02 14.18
C ARG A 60 7.35 -5.75 13.65
N ARG A 61 7.53 -5.44 12.36
CA ARG A 61 7.04 -4.22 11.71
C ARG A 61 6.14 -4.45 10.49
N LYS A 62 5.96 -5.70 10.05
CA LYS A 62 5.22 -6.02 8.82
C LYS A 62 3.86 -6.61 9.17
N PHE A 63 2.83 -5.78 9.07
CA PHE A 63 1.42 -6.07 9.42
C PHE A 63 0.47 -5.91 8.23
N PHE A 64 1.01 -5.70 7.03
CA PHE A 64 0.25 -5.50 5.82
C PHE A 64 0.67 -6.53 4.78
N ALA A 65 -0.26 -6.96 3.93
CA ALA A 65 -0.01 -7.82 2.78
C ALA A 65 -0.48 -7.13 1.49
N VAL A 66 0.11 -7.48 0.36
CA VAL A 66 -0.35 -7.02 -0.95
C VAL A 66 -1.66 -7.73 -1.28
N ALA A 67 -2.74 -6.96 -1.44
CA ALA A 67 -4.06 -7.49 -1.77
C ALA A 67 -4.29 -7.52 -3.29
N GLU A 68 -3.95 -6.42 -3.98
CA GLU A 68 -4.27 -6.25 -5.39
C GLU A 68 -3.30 -5.30 -6.08
N MET A 69 -3.01 -5.57 -7.35
CA MET A 69 -2.20 -4.71 -8.20
C MET A 69 -3.12 -3.82 -9.05
N ILE A 70 -3.06 -2.51 -8.81
CA ILE A 70 -3.94 -1.51 -9.47
C ILE A 70 -3.33 -1.05 -10.79
N LYS A 71 -2.05 -0.68 -10.79
CA LYS A 71 -1.32 -0.23 -11.98
C LYS A 71 0.09 -0.80 -11.97
N ARG A 72 0.53 -1.33 -13.10
CA ARG A 72 1.94 -1.71 -13.31
C ARG A 72 2.79 -0.51 -13.67
N ALA A 73 4.03 -0.53 -13.22
CA ALA A 73 5.06 0.38 -13.68
C ALA A 73 5.24 0.21 -15.20
N GLU A 74 5.35 1.33 -15.90
CA GLU A 74 5.79 1.34 -17.29
C GLU A 74 7.31 1.18 -17.29
N TYR A 75 7.81 0.16 -17.99
CA TYR A 75 9.24 -0.07 -18.20
C TYR A 75 9.50 -0.11 -19.70
N TYR A 76 10.56 0.55 -20.14
CA TYR A 76 11.03 0.44 -21.51
C TYR A 76 12.01 -0.72 -21.59
N ILE A 77 11.73 -1.69 -22.46
CA ILE A 77 12.67 -2.77 -22.74
C ILE A 77 13.49 -2.32 -23.94
N ASP A 78 14.80 -2.12 -23.75
CA ASP A 78 15.68 -1.88 -24.87
C ASP A 78 15.67 -3.12 -25.79
N PRO A 79 15.35 -2.98 -27.09
CA PRO A 79 15.28 -4.11 -28.00
C PRO A 79 16.65 -4.76 -28.24
N ASP A 80 17.74 -4.00 -28.11
CA ASP A 80 19.10 -4.47 -28.38
C ASP A 80 19.77 -5.13 -27.16
N THR A 81 19.53 -4.58 -25.96
CA THR A 81 20.20 -5.01 -24.72
C THR A 81 19.32 -5.90 -23.85
N GLY A 82 18.01 -5.92 -24.08
CA GLY A 82 17.01 -6.62 -23.26
C GLY A 82 16.92 -6.11 -21.81
N LYS A 83 17.51 -4.94 -21.52
CA LYS A 83 17.52 -4.35 -20.18
C LYS A 83 16.25 -3.53 -19.97
N GLU A 84 15.67 -3.67 -18.78
CA GLU A 84 14.54 -2.85 -18.34
C GLU A 84 15.08 -1.47 -17.92
N LEU A 85 14.83 -0.45 -18.75
CA LEU A 85 15.07 0.95 -18.43
C LEU A 85 13.81 1.59 -17.83
N ARG A 86 14.02 2.58 -16.96
CA ARG A 86 12.97 3.39 -16.34
C ARG A 86 12.86 4.74 -17.01
#